data_AF-A0A2G6EHJ3-F1
#
_entry.id   AF-A0A2G6EHJ3-F1
#
_cell.length_a   1.000
_cell.length_b   1.000
_cell.length_c   1.000
_cell.angle_alpha   90.00
_cell.angle_beta   90.00
_cell.angle_gamma   90.00
#
_symmetry.space_group_name_H-M   'P 1'
#
loop_
_entity.id
_entity.type
_entity.pdbx_description
1 polymer ?
#
loop_
_entity_poly.entity_id
_entity_poly.type
_entity_poly.pdbx_seq_one_letter_code
_entity_poly.pdbx_strand_id
1 'polypeptide(L)'
;MENYKLKYPIGEFVAPKVITSENINIYIEDISTFPERLRKEVEHLTKEQLERTFVHPEYYKEFRLDENIGIYAWHCNHHLAHITTLKERKNW
;
A
#
# COMPACT_ATOMS: atom_id res chain seq x y z
N MET A 1 -24.39 7.62 -1.91
CA MET A 1 -23.73 7.63 -3.24
C MET A 1 -22.50 8.55 -3.27
N GLU A 2 -22.48 9.71 -2.58
CA GLU A 2 -21.30 10.61 -2.53
C GLU A 2 -20.02 9.96 -1.95
N ASN A 3 -20.12 9.18 -0.87
CA ASN A 3 -18.94 8.56 -0.23
C ASN A 3 -18.30 7.41 -1.02
N TYR A 4 -19.00 6.85 -2.01
CA TYR A 4 -18.46 5.71 -2.76
C TYR A 4 -17.26 6.12 -3.63
N LYS A 5 -17.35 7.27 -4.32
CA LYS A 5 -16.24 7.82 -5.11
C LYS A 5 -15.06 8.24 -4.24
N LEU A 6 -15.31 8.64 -2.99
CA LEU A 6 -14.25 8.96 -2.03
C LEU A 6 -13.59 7.69 -1.48
N LYS A 7 -14.34 6.59 -1.36
CA LYS A 7 -13.82 5.29 -0.93
C LYS A 7 -12.97 4.61 -1.99
N TYR A 8 -13.39 4.70 -3.26
CA TYR A 8 -12.74 4.04 -4.39
C TYR A 8 -12.48 5.03 -5.54
N PRO A 9 -11.60 6.03 -5.35
CA PRO A 9 -11.38 7.10 -6.34
C PRO A 9 -10.80 6.59 -7.67
N ILE A 10 -10.14 5.43 -7.66
CA ILE A 10 -9.58 4.76 -8.85
C ILE A 10 -10.34 3.49 -9.23
N GLY A 11 -11.55 3.30 -8.69
CA GLY A 11 -12.34 2.09 -8.84
C GLY A 11 -12.05 1.03 -7.77
N GLU A 12 -12.89 0.00 -7.75
CA GLU A 12 -12.71 -1.15 -6.86
C GLU A 12 -11.64 -2.11 -7.38
N PHE A 13 -10.97 -2.80 -6.47
CA PHE A 13 -10.12 -3.91 -6.83
C PHE A 13 -10.95 -5.06 -7.40
N VAL A 14 -10.63 -5.46 -8.64
CA VAL A 14 -11.23 -6.64 -9.28
C VAL A 14 -10.22 -7.76 -9.28
N ALA A 15 -10.44 -8.75 -8.40
CA ALA A 15 -9.57 -9.92 -8.30
C ALA A 15 -9.63 -10.77 -9.59
N PRO A 16 -8.49 -11.23 -10.14
CA PRO A 16 -8.49 -12.20 -11.22
C PRO A 16 -9.15 -13.53 -10.80
N LYS A 17 -9.91 -14.14 -11.70
CA LYS A 17 -10.54 -15.45 -11.46
C LYS A 17 -9.53 -16.59 -11.39
N VAL A 18 -8.40 -16.45 -12.09
CA VAL A 18 -7.30 -17.41 -12.11
C VAL A 18 -6.02 -16.63 -11.84
N ILE A 19 -5.24 -17.10 -10.86
CA ILE A 19 -3.94 -16.53 -10.54
C ILE A 19 -2.88 -17.40 -11.24
N THR A 20 -2.18 -16.80 -12.20
CA THR A 20 -1.10 -17.46 -12.94
C THR A 20 0.26 -17.20 -12.27
N SER A 21 1.29 -17.97 -12.63
CA SER A 21 2.67 -17.70 -12.17
C SER A 21 3.16 -16.32 -12.59
N GLU A 22 2.72 -15.82 -13.76
CA GLU A 22 3.00 -14.46 -14.21
C GLU A 22 2.40 -13.41 -13.27
N ASN A 23 1.13 -13.61 -12.84
CA ASN A 23 0.51 -12.72 -11.87
C ASN A 23 1.28 -12.71 -10.54
N ILE A 24 1.73 -13.88 -10.08
CA ILE A 24 2.52 -13.98 -8.85
C ILE A 24 3.82 -13.19 -8.96
N ASN A 25 4.54 -13.33 -10.10
CA ASN A 25 5.77 -12.58 -10.32
C ASN A 25 5.53 -11.06 -10.32
N ILE A 26 4.49 -10.60 -11.02
CA ILE A 26 4.08 -9.18 -11.04
C ILE A 26 3.77 -8.69 -9.62
N TYR A 27 3.01 -9.44 -8.82
CA TYR A 27 2.66 -9.02 -7.47
C TYR A 27 3.87 -8.97 -6.53
N ILE A 28 4.81 -9.92 -6.66
CA ILE A 28 6.06 -9.89 -5.91
C ILE A 28 6.89 -8.65 -6.29
N GLU A 29 6.98 -8.36 -7.59
CA GLU A 29 7.69 -7.17 -8.08
C GLU A 29 7.04 -5.88 -7.58
N ASP A 30 5.71 -5.75 -7.66
CA ASP A 30 4.97 -4.60 -7.13
C ASP A 30 5.22 -4.41 -5.64
N ILE A 31 5.09 -5.47 -4.83
CA ILE A 31 5.28 -5.39 -3.37
C ILE A 31 6.74 -5.02 -3.04
N SER A 32 7.71 -5.59 -3.76
CA SER A 32 9.13 -5.33 -3.51
C SER A 32 9.57 -3.92 -3.91
N THR A 33 8.98 -3.36 -4.96
CA THR A 33 9.33 -2.01 -5.46
C THR A 33 8.55 -0.88 -4.81
N PHE A 34 7.39 -1.18 -4.21
CA PHE A 34 6.50 -0.18 -3.63
C PHE A 34 7.14 0.68 -2.52
N PRO A 35 7.95 0.16 -1.57
CA PRO A 35 8.56 0.99 -0.53
C PRO A 35 9.38 2.16 -1.10
N GLU A 36 10.17 1.90 -2.13
CA GLU A 36 10.99 2.93 -2.79
C GLU A 36 10.14 3.92 -3.59
N ARG A 37 9.07 3.44 -4.24
CA ARG A 37 8.10 4.32 -4.92
C ARG A 37 7.42 5.24 -3.92
N LEU A 38 6.89 4.69 -2.82
CA LEU A 38 6.25 5.48 -1.75
C LEU A 38 7.23 6.53 -1.20
N ARG A 39 8.48 6.14 -0.93
CA ARG A 39 9.53 7.06 -0.46
C ARG A 39 9.69 8.25 -1.39
N LYS A 40 9.86 8.03 -2.71
CA LYS A 40 10.01 9.11 -3.70
C LYS A 40 8.82 10.06 -3.75
N GLU A 41 7.61 9.53 -3.63
CA GLU A 41 6.39 10.34 -3.66
C GLU A 41 6.21 11.21 -2.42
N VAL A 42 6.83 10.88 -1.28
CA VAL A 42 6.58 11.58 -0.01
C VAL A 42 7.82 12.27 0.58
N GLU A 43 9.03 11.96 0.10
CA GLU A 43 10.28 12.49 0.67
C GLU A 43 10.43 14.02 0.56
N HIS A 44 9.73 14.63 -0.38
CA HIS A 44 9.80 16.06 -0.66
C HIS A 44 8.74 16.88 0.10
N LEU A 45 7.86 16.23 0.87
CA LEU A 45 6.82 16.91 1.63
C LEU A 45 7.42 17.70 2.81
N THR A 46 6.95 18.92 3.01
CA THR A 46 7.34 19.73 4.17
C THR A 46 6.69 19.19 5.45
N LYS A 47 7.20 19.64 6.60
CA LYS A 47 6.60 19.30 7.90
C LYS A 47 5.11 19.68 7.92
N GLU A 48 4.77 20.89 7.52
CA GLU A 48 3.37 21.38 7.51
C GLU A 48 2.48 20.55 6.58
N GLN A 49 3.02 20.06 5.46
CA GLN A 49 2.28 19.18 4.56
C GLN A 49 2.05 17.79 5.17
N LEU A 50 3.03 17.25 5.89
CA LEU A 50 2.92 15.98 6.61
C LEU A 50 1.91 16.02 7.76
N GLU A 51 1.67 17.20 8.34
CA GLU A 51 0.66 17.40 9.40
C GLU A 51 -0.77 17.47 8.85
N ARG A 52 -0.96 17.55 7.53
CA ARG A 52 -2.30 17.57 6.92
C ARG A 52 -3.04 16.27 7.20
N THR A 53 -4.36 16.38 7.24
CA THR A 53 -5.24 15.26 7.57
C THR A 53 -6.22 14.94 6.46
N PHE A 54 -6.72 13.72 6.47
CA PHE A 54 -7.81 13.26 5.61
C PHE A 54 -8.78 12.37 6.41
N VAL A 55 -10.02 12.25 5.95
CA VAL A 55 -11.03 11.38 6.58
C VAL A 55 -10.99 10.02 5.91
N HIS A 56 -10.75 8.95 6.68
CA HIS A 56 -10.79 7.60 6.17
C HIS A 56 -12.23 7.22 5.80
N PRO A 57 -12.50 6.83 4.55
CA PRO A 57 -13.87 6.68 4.04
C PRO A 57 -14.67 5.53 4.69
N GLU A 58 -13.99 4.59 5.33
CA GLU A 58 -14.64 3.46 6.03
C GLU A 58 -14.84 3.71 7.53
N TYR A 59 -13.87 4.33 8.19
CA TYR A 59 -13.90 4.53 9.65
C TYR A 59 -14.49 5.89 10.02
N TYR A 60 -14.65 6.79 9.05
CA TYR A 60 -15.08 8.18 9.24
C TYR A 60 -14.25 8.91 10.31
N LYS A 61 -12.98 8.52 10.42
CA LYS A 61 -12.01 9.05 11.37
C LYS A 61 -10.95 9.84 10.61
N GLU A 62 -10.46 10.90 11.24
CA GLU A 62 -9.37 11.71 10.74
C GLU A 62 -8.02 11.01 10.97
N PHE A 63 -7.17 11.01 9.94
CA PHE A 63 -5.81 10.48 9.96
C PHE A 63 -4.86 11.55 9.45
N ARG A 64 -3.69 11.66 10.09
CA ARG A 64 -2.59 12.51 9.62
C ARG A 64 -1.79 11.80 8.54
N LEU A 65 -1.22 12.56 7.61
CA LEU A 65 -0.41 12.01 6.53
C LEU A 65 0.86 11.34 7.05
N ASP A 66 1.56 11.94 8.01
CA ASP A 66 2.77 11.34 8.61
C ASP A 66 2.51 9.96 9.24
N GLU A 67 1.47 9.85 10.06
CA GLU A 67 1.05 8.58 10.68
C GLU A 67 0.71 7.54 9.61
N ASN A 68 -0.07 7.92 8.60
CA ASN A 68 -0.50 7.00 7.55
C ASN A 68 0.69 6.53 6.69
N ILE A 69 1.62 7.43 6.33
CA ILE A 69 2.86 7.08 5.62
C ILE A 69 3.67 6.07 6.44
N GLY A 70 3.80 6.29 7.75
CA GLY A 70 4.49 5.37 8.66
C GLY A 70 3.85 3.97 8.70
N ILE A 71 2.52 3.90 8.75
CA ILE A 71 1.77 2.64 8.69
C ILE A 71 2.06 1.89 7.39
N TYR A 72 1.97 2.57 6.24
CA TYR A 72 2.24 1.93 4.94
C TYR A 72 3.70 1.49 4.80
N ALA A 73 4.66 2.28 5.28
CA ALA A 73 6.07 1.89 5.28
C ALA A 73 6.32 0.60 6.08
N TRP A 74 5.73 0.48 7.28
CA TRP A 74 5.78 -0.75 8.07
C TRP A 74 5.08 -1.92 7.36
N HIS A 75 3.87 -1.69 6.86
CA HIS A 75 3.01 -2.71 6.25
C HIS A 75 3.67 -3.35 5.02
N CYS A 76 4.32 -2.56 4.16
CA CYS A 76 5.03 -3.06 3.00
C CYS A 76 6.22 -3.94 3.39
N ASN A 77 7.03 -3.49 4.36
CA ASN A 77 8.16 -4.28 4.86
C ASN A 77 7.69 -5.58 5.53
N HIS A 78 6.57 -5.54 6.26
CA HIS A 78 5.96 -6.71 6.89
C HIS A 78 5.55 -7.77 5.85
N HIS A 79 4.85 -7.37 4.78
CA HIS A 79 4.45 -8.31 3.73
C HIS A 79 5.62 -8.82 2.90
N LEU A 80 6.61 -7.97 2.60
CA LEU A 80 7.83 -8.41 1.92
C LEU A 80 8.54 -9.49 2.74
N ALA A 81 8.66 -9.30 4.06
CA ALA A 81 9.26 -10.30 4.95
C ALA A 81 8.50 -11.64 4.95
N HIS A 82 7.16 -11.63 4.91
CA HIS A 82 6.38 -12.86 4.77
C HIS A 82 6.69 -13.61 3.47
N ILE A 83 6.80 -12.89 2.35
CA ILE A 83 7.10 -13.48 1.04
C ILE A 83 8.51 -14.07 1.02
N THR A 84 9.53 -13.29 1.43
CA THR A 84 10.93 -13.74 1.40
C THR A 84 11.16 -14.92 2.34
N THR A 85 10.61 -14.88 3.55
CA THR A 85 10.68 -15.99 4.51
C THR A 85 10.04 -17.26 3.95
N LEU A 86 8.90 -17.16 3.25
CA LEU A 86 8.26 -18.32 2.64
C LEU A 86 9.12 -18.91 1.51
N LYS A 87 9.69 -18.06 0.64
CA LYS A 87 10.59 -18.51 -0.44
C LYS A 87 11.80 -19.26 0.11
N GLU A 88 12.45 -18.70 1.14
CA GLU A 88 13.57 -19.34 1.82
C GLU A 88 13.20 -20.71 2.39
N ARG A 89 12.07 -20.82 3.11
CA ARG A 89 11.61 -22.09 3.70
C ARG A 89 11.26 -23.16 2.67
N LYS A 90 10.91 -22.77 1.44
CA LYS A 90 10.51 -23.68 0.38
C LYS A 90 11.62 -23.97 -0.62
N ASN A 91 12.79 -23.36 -0.48
CA ASN A 91 13.89 -23.43 -1.46
C ASN A 91 13.43 -23.06 -2.87
N TRP A 92 12.65 -21.99 -2.97
CA TRP A 92 12.17 -21.42 -4.25
C TRP A 92 13.13 -20.39 -4.82
#